data_AF-A0AAW8VUE2-F1
#
_entry.id   AF-A0AAW8VUE2-F1
#
_cell.length_a   1.000
_cell.length_b   1.000
_cell.length_c   1.000
_cell.angle_alpha   90.00
_cell.angle_beta   90.00
_cell.angle_gamma   90.00
#
_symmetry.space_group_name_H-M   'P 1'
#
loop_
_entity.id
_entity.type
_entity.pdbx_description
1 polymer ?
#
loop_
_entity_poly.entity_id
_entity_poly.type
_entity_poly.pdbx_seq_one_letter_code
_entity_poly.pdbx_strand_id
1 'polypeptide(L)'
;MTSPKNSNPEATANRRTLSLTSMYFNRFLLFRYVTAIFFFINLYWAIILFGSGSAAGLLPTALLIGTGVVMVEQVSKFWKHTNQLTLTRWFYWVQILANAIVAVGAVFGQLKVFYPFLNQTSLPWVLSLLGLGMLVGGFLEYRAFLIAHDKDRYVQHIRQFAANI
;
A
#
# COMPACT_ATOMS: atom_id res chain seq x y z
N MET A 1 -49.08 7.69 17.98
CA MET A 1 -48.46 8.72 17.13
C MET A 1 -47.25 9.27 17.86
N THR A 2 -46.06 8.71 17.62
CA THR A 2 -44.81 9.20 18.22
C THR A 2 -44.24 10.29 17.32
N SER A 3 -44.23 11.52 17.84
CA SER A 3 -43.71 12.72 17.19
C SER A 3 -42.26 12.54 16.73
N PRO A 4 -41.88 12.96 15.50
CA PRO A 4 -40.51 12.81 15.04
C PRO A 4 -39.61 13.73 15.87
N LYS A 5 -38.70 13.10 16.60
CA LYS A 5 -37.65 13.73 17.39
C LYS A 5 -36.91 14.75 16.52
N ASN A 6 -37.05 16.01 16.89
CA ASN A 6 -36.40 17.20 16.34
C ASN A 6 -34.93 16.94 15.99
N SER A 7 -34.66 16.53 14.76
CA SER A 7 -33.30 16.33 14.26
C SER A 7 -32.79 17.69 13.83
N ASN A 8 -31.93 18.31 14.66
CA ASN A 8 -31.32 19.60 14.35
C ASN A 8 -30.70 19.53 12.93
N PRO A 9 -31.19 20.31 11.95
CA PRO A 9 -30.76 20.21 10.55
C PRO A 9 -29.24 20.36 10.40
N GLU A 10 -28.62 21.20 11.24
CA GLU A 10 -27.16 21.36 11.31
C GLU A 10 -26.44 20.07 11.73
N ALA A 11 -26.96 19.32 12.70
CA ALA A 11 -26.36 18.06 13.14
C ALA A 11 -26.48 16.96 12.07
N THR A 12 -27.56 16.98 11.27
CA THR A 12 -27.72 16.06 10.14
C THR A 12 -26.82 16.43 8.96
N ALA A 13 -26.65 17.73 8.68
CA ALA A 13 -25.70 18.23 7.69
C ALA A 13 -24.26 17.89 8.07
N ASN A 14 -23.87 18.09 9.34
CA ASN A 14 -22.53 17.78 9.83
C ASN A 14 -22.22 16.27 9.81
N ARG A 15 -23.22 15.42 10.09
CA ARG A 15 -23.07 13.97 9.94
C ARG A 15 -22.90 13.55 8.48
N ARG A 16 -23.56 14.24 7.55
CA ARG A 16 -23.44 13.99 6.09
C ARG A 16 -22.09 14.46 5.54
N THR A 17 -21.58 15.61 5.98
CA THR A 17 -20.23 16.05 5.60
C THR A 17 -19.18 15.10 6.15
N LEU A 18 -19.28 14.68 7.41
CA LEU A 18 -18.39 13.68 8.01
C LEU A 18 -18.43 12.32 7.30
N SER A 19 -19.61 11.85 6.85
CA SER A 19 -19.71 10.59 6.11
C SER A 19 -19.08 10.68 4.72
N LEU A 20 -19.25 11.81 4.03
CA LEU A 20 -18.61 12.08 2.73
C LEU A 20 -17.09 12.14 2.86
N THR A 21 -16.57 12.83 3.88
CA THR A 21 -15.11 12.86 4.13
C THR A 21 -14.59 11.46 4.47
N SER A 22 -15.32 10.70 5.29
CA SER A 22 -14.99 9.29 5.61
C SER A 22 -14.93 8.39 4.37
N MET A 23 -15.87 8.55 3.42
CA MET A 23 -15.86 7.83 2.15
C MET A 23 -14.63 8.18 1.29
N TYR A 24 -14.23 9.46 1.23
CA TYR A 24 -12.99 9.86 0.58
C TYR A 24 -11.75 9.26 1.27
N PHE A 25 -11.73 9.19 2.60
CA PHE A 25 -10.64 8.60 3.37
C PHE A 25 -10.51 7.09 3.18
N ASN A 26 -11.63 6.39 2.96
CA ASN A 26 -11.63 4.94 2.73
C ASN A 26 -10.86 4.54 1.46
N ARG A 27 -10.68 5.46 0.50
CA ARG A 27 -9.83 5.23 -0.68
C ARG A 27 -8.35 5.05 -0.35
N PHE A 28 -7.87 5.70 0.70
CA PHE A 28 -6.46 5.64 1.11
C PHE A 28 -6.18 4.52 2.11
N LEU A 29 -7.21 3.93 2.71
CA LEU A 29 -7.05 2.80 3.63
C LEU A 29 -6.37 1.61 2.96
N LEU A 30 -6.75 1.28 1.72
CA LEU A 30 -6.12 0.19 0.98
C LEU A 30 -4.61 0.38 0.82
N PHE A 31 -4.15 1.58 0.47
CA PHE A 31 -2.72 1.88 0.37
C PHE A 31 -2.02 1.74 1.72
N ARG A 32 -2.63 2.21 2.80
CA ARG A 32 -2.07 2.13 4.15
C ARG A 32 -1.93 0.67 4.60
N TYR A 33 -2.96 -0.14 4.43
CA TYR A 33 -2.94 -1.55 4.85
C TYR A 33 -1.92 -2.34 4.04
N VAL A 34 -1.86 -2.14 2.72
CA VAL A 34 -0.88 -2.89 1.92
C VAL A 34 0.55 -2.42 2.16
N THR A 35 0.79 -1.11 2.35
CA THR A 35 2.10 -0.61 2.77
C THR A 35 2.52 -1.19 4.13
N ALA A 36 1.59 -1.35 5.09
CA ALA A 36 1.87 -2.01 6.36
C ALA A 36 2.22 -3.49 6.19
N ILE A 37 1.51 -4.22 5.32
CA ILE A 37 1.86 -5.61 4.99
C ILE A 37 3.28 -5.69 4.42
N PHE A 38 3.63 -4.81 3.47
CA PHE A 38 5.00 -4.74 2.95
C PHE A 38 6.04 -4.40 4.02
N PHE A 39 5.71 -3.51 4.97
CA PHE A 39 6.58 -3.23 6.11
C PHE A 39 6.86 -4.51 6.90
N PHE A 40 5.84 -5.27 7.29
CA PHE A 40 6.04 -6.49 8.07
C PHE A 40 6.80 -7.58 7.31
N ILE A 41 6.54 -7.75 6.01
CA ILE A 41 7.27 -8.71 5.16
C ILE A 41 8.75 -8.34 5.09
N ASN A 42 9.07 -7.07 4.81
CA ASN A 42 10.46 -6.62 4.74
C ASN A 42 11.14 -6.69 6.13
N LEU A 43 10.41 -6.43 7.22
CA LEU A 43 10.93 -6.54 8.59
C LEU A 43 11.31 -7.99 8.90
N TYR A 44 10.40 -8.92 8.64
CA TYR A 44 10.64 -10.35 8.82
C TYR A 44 11.85 -10.83 7.99
N TRP A 45 11.92 -10.39 6.73
CA TRP A 45 13.01 -10.74 5.85
C TRP A 45 14.37 -10.19 6.33
N ALA A 46 14.42 -8.93 6.79
CA ALA A 46 15.62 -8.35 7.38
C ALA A 46 16.09 -9.11 8.62
N ILE A 47 15.18 -9.47 9.53
CA ILE A 47 15.50 -10.21 10.75
C ILE A 47 16.18 -11.54 10.42
N ILE A 48 15.64 -12.29 9.45
CA ILE A 48 16.25 -13.57 9.05
C ILE A 48 17.63 -13.37 8.42
N LEU A 49 17.77 -12.39 7.52
CA LEU A 49 19.04 -12.15 6.84
C LEU A 49 20.13 -11.70 7.80
N PHE A 50 19.83 -10.80 8.73
CA PHE A 50 20.78 -10.42 9.77
C PHE A 50 21.08 -11.59 10.73
N GLY A 51 20.07 -12.38 11.10
CA GLY A 51 20.26 -13.58 11.91
C GLY A 51 21.15 -14.64 11.26
N SER A 52 21.19 -14.67 9.92
CA SER A 52 22.07 -15.55 9.14
C SER A 52 23.47 -14.98 8.84
N GLY A 53 23.76 -13.75 9.27
CA GLY A 53 25.02 -13.06 8.98
C GLY A 53 25.17 -12.56 7.53
N SER A 54 24.09 -12.53 6.74
CA SER A 54 24.12 -12.08 5.35
C SER A 54 24.01 -10.56 5.24
N ALA A 55 24.98 -9.93 4.56
CA ALA A 55 24.94 -8.50 4.24
C ALA A 55 23.76 -8.12 3.31
N ALA A 56 23.13 -9.10 2.67
CA ALA A 56 21.92 -8.87 1.87
C ALA A 56 20.75 -8.31 2.70
N GLY A 57 20.79 -8.39 4.03
CA GLY A 57 19.80 -7.79 4.94
C GLY A 57 19.68 -6.26 4.83
N LEU A 58 20.68 -5.59 4.24
CA LEU A 58 20.62 -4.16 3.96
C LEU A 58 19.49 -3.80 2.97
N LEU A 59 19.20 -4.69 2.02
CA LEU A 59 18.16 -4.46 1.01
C LEU A 59 16.74 -4.38 1.62
N PRO A 60 16.24 -5.37 2.38
CA PRO A 60 14.95 -5.24 3.06
C PRO A 60 14.94 -4.09 4.07
N THR A 61 16.08 -3.76 4.68
CA THR A 61 16.18 -2.62 5.60
C THR A 61 15.98 -1.29 4.88
N ALA A 62 16.56 -1.12 3.68
CA ALA A 62 16.31 0.06 2.86
C ALA A 62 14.83 0.16 2.45
N LEU A 63 14.19 -0.96 2.10
CA LEU A 63 12.76 -1.02 1.80
C LEU A 63 11.90 -0.66 3.02
N LEU A 64 12.28 -1.09 4.23
CA LEU A 64 11.62 -0.69 5.47
C LEU A 64 11.65 0.82 5.69
N ILE A 65 12.82 1.44 5.54
CA ILE A 65 12.95 2.90 5.66
C ILE A 65 12.04 3.57 4.61
N GLY A 66 12.06 3.07 3.37
CA GLY A 66 11.17 3.55 2.30
C GLY A 66 9.68 3.45 2.67
N THR A 67 9.23 2.33 3.25
CA THR A 67 7.84 2.19 3.71
C THR A 67 7.49 3.21 4.80
N GLY A 68 8.43 3.51 5.71
CA GLY A 68 8.24 4.53 6.75
C GLY A 68 8.02 5.93 6.15
N VAL A 69 8.84 6.31 5.17
CA VAL A 69 8.70 7.60 4.46
C VAL A 69 7.35 7.68 3.74
N VAL A 70 6.94 6.58 3.08
CA VAL A 70 5.62 6.50 2.42
C VAL A 70 4.49 6.62 3.42
N MET A 71 4.57 5.99 4.59
CA MET A 71 3.56 6.13 5.63
C MET A 71 3.44 7.57 6.11
N VAL A 72 4.55 8.28 6.31
CA VAL A 72 4.54 9.72 6.65
C VAL A 72 3.86 10.54 5.56
N GLU A 73 4.13 10.27 4.28
CA GLU A 73 3.44 10.94 3.17
C GLU A 73 1.94 10.63 3.16
N GLN A 74 1.55 9.37 3.31
CA GLN A 74 0.15 8.95 3.33
C GLN A 74 -0.62 9.58 4.51
N VAL A 75 0.01 9.73 5.68
CA VAL A 75 -0.57 10.39 6.85
C VAL A 75 -0.57 11.92 6.69
N SER A 76 0.45 12.52 6.08
CA SER A 76 0.47 13.96 5.81
C SER A 76 -0.61 14.37 4.81
N LYS A 77 -0.82 13.56 3.76
CA LYS A 77 -1.90 13.75 2.76
C LYS A 77 -3.31 13.50 3.31
N PHE A 78 -3.44 12.84 4.47
CA PHE A 78 -4.71 12.78 5.20
C PHE A 78 -5.21 14.17 5.63
N TRP A 79 -4.29 15.10 5.90
CA TRP A 79 -4.62 16.46 6.38
C TRP A 79 -4.69 17.52 5.27
N LYS A 80 -3.99 17.32 4.15
CA LYS A 80 -4.02 18.22 2.98
C LYS A 80 -4.61 17.50 1.77
N HIS A 81 -5.80 17.92 1.32
CA HIS A 81 -6.51 17.42 0.14
C HIS A 81 -5.73 17.67 -1.16
N THR A 82 -4.62 16.96 -1.37
CA THR A 82 -3.79 17.04 -2.57
C THR A 82 -3.70 15.67 -3.21
N ASN A 83 -4.23 15.56 -4.44
CA ASN A 83 -4.58 14.32 -5.12
C ASN A 83 -3.39 13.52 -5.73
N GLN A 84 -2.14 13.89 -5.44
CA GLN A 84 -0.97 13.33 -6.11
C GLN A 84 -0.10 12.51 -5.15
N LEU A 85 -0.13 11.18 -5.22
CA LEU A 85 0.70 10.27 -4.41
C LEU A 85 2.03 9.95 -5.13
N THR A 86 2.86 10.96 -5.34
CA THR A 86 4.09 10.84 -6.15
C THR A 86 5.13 9.92 -5.52
N LEU A 87 5.38 10.02 -4.21
CA LEU A 87 6.42 9.24 -3.54
C LEU A 87 5.95 7.82 -3.25
N THR A 88 4.66 7.65 -2.96
CA THR A 88 4.04 6.32 -2.82
C THR A 88 4.14 5.52 -4.13
N ARG A 89 3.92 6.18 -5.28
CA ARG A 89 4.08 5.56 -6.60
C ARG A 89 5.54 5.17 -6.86
N TRP A 90 6.48 6.06 -6.53
CA TRP A 90 7.91 5.78 -6.71
C TRP A 90 8.38 4.60 -5.85
N PHE A 91 7.90 4.53 -4.60
CA PHE A 91 8.18 3.42 -3.71
C PHE A 91 7.68 2.07 -4.23
N TYR A 92 6.47 1.99 -4.78
CA TYR A 92 5.99 0.73 -5.35
C TYR A 92 6.84 0.26 -6.53
N TRP A 93 7.33 1.18 -7.37
CA TRP A 93 8.31 0.85 -8.41
C TRP A 93 9.62 0.31 -7.83
N VAL A 94 10.15 0.94 -6.79
CA VAL A 94 11.35 0.45 -6.09
C VAL A 94 11.12 -0.95 -5.51
N GLN A 95 9.95 -1.20 -4.90
CA GLN A 95 9.61 -2.51 -4.36
C GLN A 95 9.51 -3.59 -5.46
N ILE A 96 8.89 -3.26 -6.61
CA ILE A 96 8.82 -4.16 -7.77
C ILE A 96 10.22 -4.45 -8.31
N LEU A 97 11.05 -3.41 -8.48
CA LEU A 97 12.41 -3.55 -8.97
C LEU A 97 13.27 -4.38 -8.02
N ALA A 98 13.16 -4.16 -6.71
CA ALA A 98 13.85 -4.95 -5.70
C ALA A 98 13.44 -6.43 -5.76
N ASN A 99 12.13 -6.71 -5.84
CA ASN A 99 11.63 -8.08 -6.00
C ASN A 99 12.12 -8.72 -7.30
N ALA A 100 12.21 -7.96 -8.40
CA ALA A 100 12.74 -8.44 -9.68
C ALA A 100 14.24 -8.77 -9.58
N ILE A 101 15.06 -7.91 -8.96
CA ILE A 101 16.49 -8.15 -8.73
C ILE A 101 16.69 -9.44 -7.92
N VAL A 102 15.92 -9.62 -6.83
CA VAL A 102 15.98 -10.82 -5.99
C VAL A 102 15.55 -12.06 -6.78
N ALA A 103 14.48 -11.97 -7.58
CA ALA A 103 14.01 -13.07 -8.40
C ALA A 103 15.06 -13.50 -9.44
N VAL A 104 15.66 -12.53 -10.13
CA VAL A 104 16.73 -12.76 -11.10
C VAL A 104 17.94 -13.40 -10.41
N GLY A 105 18.40 -12.83 -9.30
CA GLY A 105 19.52 -13.40 -8.52
C GLY A 105 19.24 -14.83 -8.04
N ALA A 106 18.02 -15.11 -7.61
CA ALA A 106 17.61 -16.46 -7.21
C ALA A 106 17.68 -17.46 -8.37
N VAL A 107 17.25 -17.09 -9.58
CA VAL A 107 17.33 -17.93 -10.80
C VAL A 107 18.79 -18.18 -11.20
N PHE A 108 19.70 -17.20 -11.03
CA PHE A 108 21.13 -17.37 -11.27
C PHE A 108 21.88 -18.13 -10.17
N GLY A 109 21.16 -18.81 -9.27
CA GLY A 109 21.76 -19.66 -8.23
C GLY A 109 22.15 -18.93 -6.94
N GLN A 110 21.91 -17.61 -6.84
CA GLN A 110 22.19 -16.82 -5.63
C GLN A 110 21.07 -16.87 -4.58
N LEU A 111 20.19 -17.88 -4.63
CA LEU A 111 19.09 -18.03 -3.67
C LEU A 111 19.56 -17.99 -2.22
N LYS A 112 20.68 -18.66 -1.89
CA LYS A 112 21.23 -18.70 -0.53
C LYS A 112 21.72 -17.35 -0.02
N VAL A 113 22.01 -16.39 -0.89
CA VAL A 113 22.41 -15.02 -0.50
C VAL A 113 21.22 -14.26 0.08
N PHE A 114 20.05 -14.42 -0.56
CA PHE A 114 18.80 -13.73 -0.20
C PHE A 114 17.92 -14.54 0.77
N TYR A 115 18.04 -15.86 0.74
CA TYR A 115 17.29 -16.82 1.54
C TYR A 115 18.19 -17.98 1.99
N PRO A 116 19.09 -17.76 2.97
CA PRO A 116 20.11 -18.74 3.37
C PRO A 116 19.55 -20.05 3.96
N PHE A 117 18.31 -20.01 4.45
CA PHE A 117 17.59 -21.16 4.99
C PHE A 117 16.86 -21.99 3.92
N LEU A 118 16.84 -21.53 2.67
CA LEU A 118 16.11 -22.15 1.58
C LEU A 118 17.04 -22.94 0.64
N ASN A 119 16.53 -24.06 0.14
CA ASN A 119 17.17 -24.89 -0.87
C ASN A 119 16.64 -24.56 -2.27
N GLN A 120 17.38 -24.96 -3.31
CA GLN A 120 16.98 -24.72 -4.71
C GLN A 120 15.63 -25.36 -5.08
N THR A 121 15.23 -26.43 -4.39
CA THR A 121 13.90 -27.05 -4.54
C THR A 121 12.76 -26.08 -4.19
N SER A 122 13.01 -25.08 -3.34
CA SER A 122 12.01 -24.08 -2.95
C SER A 122 11.95 -22.85 -3.88
N LEU A 123 12.82 -22.79 -4.89
CA LEU A 123 12.90 -21.68 -5.84
C LEU A 123 11.53 -21.33 -6.48
N PRO A 124 10.71 -22.29 -6.96
CA PRO A 124 9.41 -21.95 -7.55
C PRO A 124 8.45 -21.27 -6.57
N TRP A 125 8.50 -21.65 -5.29
CA TRP A 125 7.68 -21.06 -4.23
C TRP A 125 8.11 -19.62 -3.93
N VAL A 126 9.43 -19.39 -3.85
CA VAL A 126 10.00 -18.04 -3.67
C VAL A 126 9.63 -17.14 -4.84
N LEU A 127 9.79 -17.61 -6.08
CA LEU A 127 9.43 -16.85 -7.28
C LEU A 127 7.94 -16.54 -7.33
N SER A 128 7.09 -17.47 -6.89
CA SER A 128 5.64 -17.25 -6.82
C SER A 128 5.30 -16.14 -5.80
N LEU A 129 5.95 -16.14 -4.63
CA LEU A 129 5.74 -15.12 -3.60
C LEU A 129 6.25 -13.74 -4.05
N LEU A 130 7.43 -13.68 -4.68
CA LEU A 130 7.97 -12.45 -5.28
C LEU A 130 7.07 -11.94 -6.41
N GLY A 131 6.55 -12.85 -7.24
CA GLY A 131 5.59 -12.58 -8.29
C GLY A 131 4.30 -11.97 -7.74
N LEU A 132 3.74 -12.55 -6.68
CA LEU A 132 2.57 -12.01 -6.00
C LEU A 132 2.86 -10.62 -5.43
N GLY A 133 4.02 -10.40 -4.83
CA GLY A 133 4.45 -9.08 -4.35
C GLY A 133 4.51 -8.03 -5.48
N MET A 134 5.02 -8.41 -6.65
CA MET A 134 5.06 -7.53 -7.83
C MET A 134 3.66 -7.24 -8.38
N LEU A 135 2.77 -8.24 -8.45
CA LEU A 135 1.38 -8.06 -8.87
C LEU A 135 0.63 -7.10 -7.94
N VAL A 136 0.80 -7.25 -6.63
CA VAL A 136 0.19 -6.35 -5.63
C VAL A 136 0.75 -4.93 -5.78
N GLY A 137 2.07 -4.77 -5.98
CA GLY A 137 2.68 -3.46 -6.25
C GLY A 137 2.12 -2.80 -7.51
N GLY A 138 2.00 -3.55 -8.61
CA GLY A 138 1.43 -3.04 -9.87
C GLY A 138 -0.05 -2.70 -9.76
N PHE A 139 -0.84 -3.50 -9.04
CA PHE A 139 -2.24 -3.20 -8.75
C PHE A 139 -2.42 -1.90 -7.98
N LEU A 140 -1.55 -1.63 -6.99
CA LEU A 140 -1.56 -0.39 -6.23
C LEU A 140 -1.20 0.81 -7.10
N GLU A 141 -0.20 0.69 -7.99
CA GLU A 141 0.09 1.75 -8.93
C GLU A 141 -1.10 2.03 -9.86
N TYR A 142 -1.73 1.00 -10.40
CA TYR A 142 -2.92 1.15 -11.24
C TYR A 142 -4.05 1.88 -10.49
N ARG A 143 -4.30 1.52 -9.23
CA ARG A 143 -5.27 2.20 -8.37
C ARG A 143 -4.86 3.64 -8.07
N ALA A 144 -3.58 3.91 -7.82
CA ALA A 144 -3.06 5.26 -7.60
C ALA A 144 -3.22 6.14 -8.86
N PHE A 145 -3.00 5.58 -10.05
CA PHE A 145 -3.21 6.25 -11.33
C PHE A 145 -4.68 6.60 -11.56
N LEU A 146 -5.60 5.69 -11.24
CA LEU A 146 -7.06 5.91 -11.29
C LEU A 146 -7.53 7.04 -10.37
N ILE A 147 -6.97 7.13 -9.16
CA ILE A 147 -7.25 8.20 -8.20
C ILE A 147 -6.70 9.54 -8.70
N ALA A 148 -5.47 9.55 -9.21
CA ALA A 148 -4.82 10.77 -9.72
C ALA A 148 -5.53 11.38 -10.94
N HIS A 149 -6.19 10.55 -11.77
CA HIS A 149 -6.93 11.00 -12.95
C HIS A 149 -8.44 11.18 -12.72
N ASP A 150 -8.92 11.15 -11.48
CA ASP A 150 -10.35 11.30 -11.12
C ASP A 150 -11.32 10.36 -11.88
N LYS A 151 -10.80 9.26 -12.42
CA LYS A 151 -11.56 8.23 -13.15
C LYS A 151 -12.07 7.12 -12.26
N ASP A 152 -11.88 7.23 -10.94
CA ASP A 152 -12.31 6.19 -10.02
C ASP A 152 -13.85 6.12 -9.95
N ARG A 153 -14.41 4.92 -10.12
CA ARG A 153 -15.86 4.63 -10.10
C ARG A 153 -16.51 5.10 -8.79
N TYR A 154 -15.71 5.19 -7.73
CA TYR A 154 -16.11 5.70 -6.42
C TYR A 154 -16.40 7.21 -6.42
N VAL A 155 -15.84 8.00 -7.36
CA VAL A 155 -16.16 9.43 -7.52
C VAL A 155 -17.58 9.57 -8.04
N GLN A 156 -18.00 8.67 -8.93
CA GLN A 156 -19.35 8.68 -9.48
C GLN A 156 -20.40 8.40 -8.40
N HIS A 157 -20.16 7.43 -7.50
CA HIS A 157 -21.03 7.19 -6.35
C HIS A 157 -21.06 8.37 -5.38
N ILE A 158 -19.91 8.97 -5.04
CA ILE A 158 -19.88 10.16 -4.18
C ILE A 158 -20.61 11.34 -4.82
N ARG A 159 -20.43 11.57 -6.14
CA ARG A 159 -21.15 12.62 -6.87
C ARG A 159 -22.65 12.36 -6.94
N GLN A 160 -23.08 11.11 -7.09
CA GLN A 160 -24.50 10.73 -7.04
C GLN A 160 -25.09 10.93 -5.64
N PHE A 161 -24.35 10.59 -4.57
CA PHE A 161 -24.75 10.91 -3.20
C PHE A 161 -24.81 12.42 -2.96
N ALA A 162 -23.84 13.20 -3.45
CA ALA A 162 -23.83 14.65 -3.33
C ALA A 162 -24.93 15.35 -4.15
N ALA A 163 -25.31 14.79 -5.31
CA ALA A 163 -26.39 15.31 -6.15
C ALA A 163 -27.79 14.98 -5.63
N ASN A 164 -27.92 13.99 -4.74
CA ASN A 164 -29.16 13.60 -4.06
C ASN A 164 -29.31 14.22 -2.66
N ILE A 165 -28.45 15.18 -2.30
CA ILE A 165 -28.58 16.07 -1.12
C ILE A 165 -29.20 17.38 -1.59
#